data_AF-A0A929SJT9-F1
#
_entry.id   AF-A0A929SJT9-F1
#
_cell.length_a   1.000
_cell.length_b   1.000
_cell.length_c   1.000
_cell.angle_alpha   90.00
_cell.angle_beta   90.00
_cell.angle_gamma   90.00
#
_symmetry.space_group_name_H-M   'P 1'
#
loop_
_entity.id
_entity.type
_entity.pdbx_description
1 polymer ?
#
loop_
_entity_poly.entity_id
_entity_poly.type
_entity_poly.pdbx_seq_one_letter_code
_entity_poly.pdbx_strand_id
1 'polypeptide(L)'
;AKDDALNSKFYAANARPLRDVDLILEGGSVDFDGAGTMLTTSACLLNENRNSLSKAELDARLREIFGLKNIIWLERGFIKGDDTDSHVDTLARFLSPRVVAISSCDDPSDLHYAELSAMKDEISSLGYDVIELPIPRAIFYRGRRLPATYANFVFLNGALIVPTYADPADPHDPNRAADELALSRLRAACADREVVGVNARVFIRQNGSLHCSCMNKFRL
;
A
#
# COMPACT_ATOMS: atom_id res chain seq x y z
N ALA A 1 17.06 15.17 5.16
CA ALA A 1 17.30 16.38 5.98
C ALA A 1 16.08 17.30 6.07
N LYS A 2 15.53 17.81 4.94
CA LYS A 2 14.33 18.67 5.01
C LYS A 2 13.06 17.90 5.40
N ASP A 3 12.85 16.72 4.82
CA ASP A 3 11.67 15.90 5.08
C ASP A 3 11.66 15.36 6.52
N ASP A 4 12.81 14.86 6.97
CA ASP A 4 13.03 14.41 8.36
C ASP A 4 12.68 15.51 9.39
N ALA A 5 13.09 16.75 9.13
CA ALA A 5 12.80 17.90 10.00
C ALA A 5 11.33 18.40 9.94
N LEU A 6 10.51 17.91 9.01
CA LEU A 6 9.13 18.39 8.81
C LEU A 6 8.26 18.13 10.05
N ASN A 7 8.34 16.93 10.62
CA ASN A 7 7.52 16.53 11.76
C ASN A 7 7.81 17.38 12.99
N SER A 8 9.08 17.58 13.35
CA SER A 8 9.46 18.41 14.50
C SER A 8 8.93 19.84 14.36
N LYS A 9 9.01 20.43 13.16
CA LYS A 9 8.46 21.77 12.88
C LYS A 9 6.94 21.81 12.99
N PHE A 10 6.26 20.84 12.37
CA PHE A 10 4.80 20.77 12.37
C PHE A 10 4.24 20.60 13.78
N TYR A 11 4.77 19.67 14.57
CA TYR A 11 4.29 19.40 15.92
C TYR A 11 4.62 20.52 16.92
N ALA A 12 5.80 21.14 16.80
CA ALA A 12 6.15 22.32 17.59
C ALA A 12 5.19 23.49 17.34
N ALA A 13 4.84 23.77 16.08
CA ALA A 13 3.90 24.83 15.72
C ALA A 13 2.46 24.59 16.21
N ASN A 14 2.11 23.32 16.50
CA ASN A 14 0.77 22.92 16.94
C ASN A 14 0.69 22.58 18.44
N ALA A 15 1.75 22.85 19.21
CA ALA A 15 1.85 22.56 20.65
C ALA A 15 1.44 21.11 21.01
N ARG A 16 1.86 20.14 20.19
CA ARG A 16 1.59 18.72 20.41
C ARG A 16 2.89 17.96 20.69
N PRO A 17 2.88 16.97 21.60
CA PRO A 17 4.05 16.15 21.86
C PRO A 17 4.41 15.33 20.62
N LEU A 18 5.70 15.13 20.42
CA LEU A 18 6.29 14.25 19.41
C LEU A 18 7.25 13.31 20.15
N ARG A 19 7.15 12.01 19.89
CA ARG A 19 8.05 11.00 20.43
C ARG A 19 9.02 10.59 19.32
N ASP A 20 10.30 10.87 19.52
CA ASP A 20 11.35 10.35 18.65
C ASP A 20 11.50 8.84 18.88
N VAL A 21 11.62 8.09 17.78
CA VAL A 21 11.85 6.65 17.78
C VAL A 21 13.03 6.40 16.86
N ASP A 22 14.12 5.86 17.39
CA ASP A 22 15.37 5.61 16.66
C ASP A 22 15.26 4.38 15.75
N LEU A 23 14.37 4.43 14.76
CA LEU A 23 14.09 3.35 13.83
C LEU A 23 13.80 3.95 12.45
N ILE A 24 14.48 3.48 11.41
CA ILE A 24 14.17 3.86 10.04
C ILE A 24 12.93 3.09 9.61
N LEU A 25 11.83 3.81 9.36
CA LEU A 25 10.55 3.23 8.98
C LEU A 25 9.73 4.22 8.15
N GLU A 26 9.24 3.80 6.99
CA GLU A 26 8.30 4.57 6.18
C GLU A 26 6.84 4.19 6.48
N GLY A 27 5.93 5.16 6.51
CA GLY A 27 4.50 4.85 6.73
C GLY A 27 3.89 3.93 5.67
N GLY A 28 4.39 3.97 4.42
CA GLY A 28 3.94 3.10 3.34
C GLY A 28 4.47 1.66 3.41
N SER A 29 5.48 1.39 4.26
CA SER A 29 6.04 0.05 4.41
C SER A 29 5.24 -0.82 5.40
N VAL A 30 4.25 -0.26 6.10
CA VAL A 30 3.43 -0.95 7.11
C VAL A 30 1.94 -0.64 6.93
N ASP A 31 1.08 -1.61 7.26
CA ASP A 31 -0.37 -1.44 7.25
C ASP A 31 -1.02 -2.15 8.45
N PHE A 32 -2.12 -1.65 8.99
CA PHE A 32 -2.67 -2.09 10.29
C PHE A 32 -4.15 -2.45 10.22
N ASP A 33 -4.55 -3.52 10.90
CA ASP A 33 -5.96 -3.97 10.94
C ASP A 33 -6.79 -3.30 12.05
N GLY A 34 -6.14 -2.58 12.99
CA GLY A 34 -6.77 -2.00 14.18
C GLY A 34 -7.17 -3.00 15.27
N ALA A 35 -6.89 -4.29 15.08
CA ALA A 35 -7.16 -5.40 16.01
C ALA A 35 -5.88 -6.06 16.57
N GLY A 36 -4.72 -5.45 16.30
CA GLY A 36 -3.42 -5.87 16.81
C GLY A 36 -2.56 -6.64 15.81
N THR A 37 -2.91 -6.61 14.53
CA THR A 37 -2.10 -7.16 13.45
C THR A 37 -1.55 -6.05 12.57
N MET A 38 -0.28 -6.18 12.21
CA MET A 38 0.35 -5.38 11.16
C MET A 38 0.72 -6.26 9.97
N LEU A 39 0.67 -5.69 8.77
CA LEU A 39 1.13 -6.28 7.52
C LEU A 39 2.33 -5.48 7.01
N THR A 40 3.36 -6.18 6.53
CA THR A 40 4.57 -5.58 5.95
C THR A 40 5.18 -6.54 4.91
N THR A 41 6.17 -6.08 4.15
CA THR A 41 7.01 -6.95 3.31
C THR A 41 8.37 -7.17 3.95
N SER A 42 8.91 -8.38 3.82
CA SER A 42 10.29 -8.69 4.22
C SER A 42 11.30 -7.95 3.34
N ALA A 43 11.02 -7.83 2.04
CA ALA A 43 11.88 -7.16 1.06
C ALA A 43 12.19 -5.70 1.43
N CYS A 44 11.21 -4.97 1.97
CA CYS A 44 11.41 -3.58 2.37
C CYS A 44 12.11 -3.48 3.74
N LEU A 45 11.52 -4.06 4.79
CA LEU A 45 11.95 -3.79 6.16
C LEU A 45 13.26 -4.48 6.55
N LEU A 46 13.64 -5.55 5.85
CA LEU A 46 14.90 -6.27 6.09
C LEU A 46 15.99 -5.88 5.09
N ASN A 47 15.75 -4.87 4.26
CA ASN A 47 16.77 -4.35 3.34
C ASN A 47 17.92 -3.75 4.16
N GLU A 48 19.15 -4.04 3.73
CA GLU A 48 20.39 -3.55 4.36
C GLU A 48 20.47 -2.00 4.42
N ASN A 49 19.74 -1.31 3.52
CA ASN A 49 19.65 0.14 3.49
C ASN A 49 18.70 0.75 4.54
N ARG A 50 17.95 -0.08 5.29
CA ARG A 50 17.05 0.36 6.37
C ARG A 50 17.74 0.25 7.72
N ASN A 51 17.54 -0.87 8.41
CA ASN A 51 18.00 -1.05 9.79
C ASN A 51 18.98 -2.22 9.86
N SER A 52 20.05 -2.07 10.63
CA SER A 52 20.98 -3.18 10.94
C SER A 52 20.43 -4.10 12.04
N LEU A 53 19.19 -4.55 11.89
CA LEU A 53 18.48 -5.42 12.83
C LEU A 53 18.13 -6.75 12.15
N SER A 54 18.21 -7.85 12.89
CA SER A 54 17.65 -9.11 12.43
C SER A 54 16.11 -9.04 12.37
N LYS A 55 15.50 -9.95 11.60
CA LYS A 55 14.03 -10.06 11.52
C LYS A 55 13.39 -10.21 12.91
N ALA A 56 14.00 -11.00 13.80
CA ALA A 56 13.48 -11.24 15.15
C ALA A 56 13.55 -9.98 16.03
N GLU A 57 14.65 -9.22 15.95
CA GLU A 57 14.81 -7.95 16.69
C GLU A 57 13.83 -6.89 16.18
N LEU A 58 13.70 -6.77 14.86
CA LEU A 58 12.78 -5.82 14.25
C LEU A 58 11.31 -6.17 14.55
N ASP A 59 10.94 -7.45 14.47
CA ASP A 59 9.61 -7.94 14.84
C ASP A 59 9.26 -7.60 16.30
N ALA A 60 10.16 -7.91 17.25
CA ALA A 60 9.97 -7.59 18.66
C ALA A 60 9.81 -6.07 18.89
N ARG A 61 10.65 -5.28 18.24
CA ARG A 61 10.64 -3.81 18.36
C ARG A 61 9.37 -3.19 17.80
N LEU A 62 8.90 -3.65 16.64
CA LEU A 62 7.64 -3.18 16.04
C LEU A 62 6.43 -3.56 16.89
N ARG A 63 6.42 -4.77 17.47
CA ARG A 63 5.37 -5.18 18.42
C ARG A 63 5.31 -4.29 19.65
N GLU A 64 6.46 -3.94 20.22
CA GLU A 64 6.54 -3.03 21.37
C GLU A 64 6.06 -1.62 21.01
N ILE A 65 6.53 -1.07 19.87
CA ILE A 65 6.21 0.29 19.44
C ILE A 65 4.71 0.48 19.19
N PHE A 66 4.07 -0.49 18.53
CA PHE A 66 2.69 -0.41 18.05
C PHE A 66 1.68 -1.23 18.89
N GLY A 67 2.14 -1.97 19.90
CA GLY A 67 1.27 -2.81 20.75
C GLY A 67 0.67 -4.02 20.00
N LEU A 68 1.43 -4.62 19.08
CA LEU A 68 0.93 -5.65 18.17
C LEU A 68 0.97 -7.06 18.79
N LYS A 69 -0.06 -7.85 18.48
CA LYS A 69 -0.13 -9.29 18.77
C LYS A 69 0.43 -10.13 17.63
N ASN A 70 0.43 -9.61 16.41
CA ASN A 70 0.91 -10.31 15.24
C ASN A 70 1.51 -9.37 14.20
N ILE A 71 2.50 -9.85 13.45
CA ILE A 71 3.02 -9.20 12.25
C ILE A 71 3.02 -10.25 11.13
N ILE A 72 2.40 -9.90 10.01
CA ILE A 72 2.43 -10.69 8.78
C ILE A 72 3.55 -10.12 7.91
N TRP A 73 4.53 -10.96 7.63
CA TRP A 73 5.69 -10.65 6.80
C TRP A 73 5.48 -11.30 5.43
N LEU A 74 5.08 -10.52 4.43
CA LEU A 74 4.95 -11.00 3.06
C LEU A 74 6.33 -11.20 2.46
N GLU A 75 6.56 -12.40 1.91
CA GLU A 75 7.83 -12.76 1.25
C GLU A 75 7.74 -12.60 -0.26
N ARG A 76 6.52 -12.50 -0.80
CA ARG A 76 6.25 -12.46 -2.25
C ARG A 76 5.43 -11.23 -2.65
N GLY A 77 5.50 -10.92 -3.94
CA GLY A 77 4.85 -9.76 -4.53
C GLY A 77 5.79 -8.57 -4.71
N PHE A 78 5.65 -7.91 -5.86
CA PHE A 78 6.26 -6.61 -6.13
C PHE A 78 5.45 -5.90 -7.23
N ILE A 79 5.69 -4.60 -7.42
CA ILE A 79 5.15 -3.84 -8.55
C ILE A 79 6.30 -3.24 -9.36
N LYS A 80 6.39 -3.54 -10.65
CA LYS A 80 7.48 -3.07 -11.51
C LYS A 80 7.43 -1.56 -11.66
N GLY A 81 8.58 -0.92 -11.41
CA GLY A 81 8.72 0.52 -11.44
C GLY A 81 8.61 1.17 -10.07
N ASP A 82 8.26 0.39 -9.05
CA ASP A 82 8.42 0.75 -7.65
C ASP A 82 9.91 0.86 -7.33
N ASP A 83 10.27 1.90 -6.59
CA ASP A 83 11.63 2.19 -6.12
C ASP A 83 11.71 2.19 -4.59
N THR A 84 10.66 1.72 -3.91
CA THR A 84 10.55 1.71 -2.46
C THR A 84 10.94 0.38 -1.80
N ASP A 85 11.53 -0.54 -2.57
CA ASP A 85 11.86 -1.91 -2.15
C ASP A 85 10.61 -2.74 -1.79
N SER A 86 9.53 -2.62 -2.57
CA SER A 86 8.25 -3.32 -2.39
C SER A 86 7.50 -2.88 -1.12
N HIS A 87 7.17 -1.59 -1.01
CA HIS A 87 6.26 -1.14 0.04
C HIS A 87 4.94 -1.91 0.03
N VAL A 88 4.47 -2.28 1.23
CA VAL A 88 3.23 -3.04 1.40
C VAL A 88 2.03 -2.26 0.88
N ASP A 89 2.07 -0.92 0.92
CA ASP A 89 1.00 -0.06 0.43
C ASP A 89 0.77 -0.09 -1.09
N THR A 90 1.67 -0.75 -1.84
CA THR A 90 1.53 -1.04 -3.27
C THR A 90 0.98 -2.44 -3.56
N LEU A 91 0.93 -3.29 -2.54
CA LEU A 91 0.72 -4.73 -2.66
C LEU A 91 -0.52 -5.22 -1.92
N ALA A 92 -0.68 -4.90 -0.65
CA ALA A 92 -1.71 -5.48 0.20
C ALA A 92 -2.10 -4.53 1.34
N ARG A 93 -3.41 -4.35 1.56
CA ARG A 93 -3.98 -3.40 2.52
C ARG A 93 -5.15 -4.02 3.28
N PHE A 94 -5.22 -3.81 4.58
CA PHE A 94 -6.43 -4.13 5.34
C PHE A 94 -7.60 -3.24 4.90
N LEU A 95 -8.74 -3.89 4.64
CA LEU A 95 -10.02 -3.21 4.54
C LEU A 95 -10.78 -3.23 5.87
N SER A 96 -10.58 -4.32 6.62
CA SER A 96 -11.08 -4.54 7.98
C SER A 96 -10.24 -5.64 8.64
N PRO A 97 -10.42 -5.93 9.94
CA PRO A 97 -9.90 -7.17 10.51
C PRO A 97 -10.33 -8.37 9.65
N ARG A 98 -9.37 -9.23 9.31
CA ARG A 98 -9.53 -10.44 8.47
C ARG A 98 -9.83 -10.24 6.98
N VAL A 99 -9.96 -9.00 6.48
CA VAL A 99 -10.18 -8.75 5.04
C VAL A 99 -9.04 -7.91 4.48
N VAL A 100 -8.35 -8.42 3.47
CA VAL A 100 -7.19 -7.77 2.84
C VAL A 100 -7.46 -7.58 1.35
N ALA A 101 -7.34 -6.34 0.86
CA ALA A 101 -7.26 -6.06 -0.55
C ALA A 101 -5.83 -6.26 -1.05
N ILE A 102 -5.64 -6.97 -2.15
CA ILE A 102 -4.30 -7.23 -2.72
C ILE A 102 -4.22 -6.84 -4.19
N SER A 103 -3.05 -6.42 -4.64
CA SER A 103 -2.72 -6.37 -6.06
C SER A 103 -2.72 -7.79 -6.64
N SER A 104 -3.39 -8.00 -7.76
CA SER A 104 -3.45 -9.29 -8.48
C SER A 104 -3.14 -9.11 -9.96
N CYS A 105 -2.75 -10.19 -10.64
CA CYS A 105 -2.53 -10.18 -12.08
C CYS A 105 -3.09 -11.46 -12.67
N ASP A 106 -3.98 -11.34 -13.66
CA ASP A 106 -4.65 -12.49 -14.28
C ASP A 106 -3.96 -12.94 -15.59
N ASP A 107 -2.98 -12.17 -16.09
CA ASP A 107 -2.22 -12.47 -17.31
C ASP A 107 -0.98 -13.31 -16.98
N PRO A 108 -0.94 -14.62 -17.33
CA PRO A 108 0.20 -15.49 -17.01
C PRO A 108 1.50 -15.12 -17.73
N SER A 109 1.43 -14.25 -18.75
CA SER A 109 2.61 -13.77 -19.47
C SER A 109 3.21 -12.50 -18.85
N ASP A 110 2.50 -11.82 -17.95
CA ASP A 110 3.02 -10.66 -17.26
C ASP A 110 3.93 -11.11 -16.10
N LEU A 111 5.05 -10.39 -15.94
CA LEU A 111 6.07 -10.65 -14.91
C LEU A 111 5.52 -10.64 -13.48
N HIS A 112 4.37 -9.98 -13.23
CA HIS A 112 3.76 -9.91 -11.88
C HIS A 112 2.95 -11.16 -11.52
N TYR A 113 2.51 -11.96 -12.50
CA TYR A 113 1.54 -13.04 -12.28
C TYR A 113 1.96 -14.02 -11.19
N ALA A 114 3.14 -14.61 -11.33
CA ALA A 114 3.63 -15.63 -10.41
C ALA A 114 3.83 -15.09 -8.98
N GLU A 115 4.35 -13.86 -8.86
CA GLU A 115 4.62 -13.24 -7.56
C GLU A 115 3.34 -12.80 -6.83
N LEU A 116 2.40 -12.17 -7.54
CA LEU A 116 1.14 -11.75 -6.92
C LEU A 116 0.23 -12.94 -6.61
N SER A 117 0.28 -14.02 -7.41
CA SER A 117 -0.39 -15.27 -7.08
C SER A 117 0.20 -15.92 -5.83
N ALA A 118 1.53 -15.96 -5.69
CA ALA A 118 2.17 -16.51 -4.48
C ALA A 118 1.85 -15.67 -3.23
N MET A 119 1.83 -14.34 -3.36
CA MET A 119 1.44 -13.42 -2.28
C MET A 119 -0.02 -13.64 -1.85
N LYS A 120 -0.93 -13.88 -2.80
CA LYS A 120 -2.31 -14.26 -2.51
C LYS A 120 -2.38 -15.54 -1.68
N ASP A 121 -1.61 -16.55 -2.06
CA ASP A 121 -1.57 -17.83 -1.35
C ASP A 121 -1.04 -17.67 0.08
N GLU A 122 0.00 -16.85 0.29
CA GLU A 122 0.51 -16.50 1.62
C GLU A 122 -0.61 -15.94 2.51
N ILE A 123 -1.30 -14.91 2.05
CA ILE A 123 -2.35 -14.23 2.83
C ILE A 123 -3.55 -15.16 3.08
N SER A 124 -3.98 -15.89 2.05
CA SER A 124 -5.12 -16.81 2.14
C SER A 124 -4.83 -17.97 3.10
N SER A 125 -3.61 -18.50 3.11
CA SER A 125 -3.20 -19.59 4.01
C SER A 125 -3.26 -19.23 5.50
N LEU A 126 -3.22 -17.93 5.81
CA LEU A 126 -3.36 -17.39 7.17
C LEU A 126 -4.84 -17.18 7.59
N GLY A 127 -5.78 -17.55 6.71
CA GLY A 127 -7.23 -17.45 6.95
C GLY A 127 -7.79 -16.03 6.81
N TYR A 128 -7.21 -15.23 5.92
CA TYR A 128 -7.75 -13.91 5.54
C TYR A 128 -8.62 -14.03 4.30
N ASP A 129 -9.72 -13.28 4.28
CA ASP A 129 -10.51 -13.06 3.08
C ASP A 129 -9.77 -12.07 2.17
N VAL A 130 -9.53 -12.49 0.92
CA VAL A 130 -8.74 -11.71 -0.03
C VAL A 130 -9.63 -11.07 -1.09
N ILE A 131 -9.53 -9.75 -1.22
CA ILE A 131 -10.14 -8.97 -2.30
C ILE A 131 -9.07 -8.64 -3.32
N GLU A 132 -9.09 -9.34 -4.45
CA GLU A 132 -8.13 -9.12 -5.53
C GLU A 132 -8.40 -7.81 -6.28
N LEU A 133 -7.39 -6.98 -6.49
CA LEU A 133 -7.43 -5.76 -7.27
C LEU A 133 -6.52 -5.96 -8.49
N PRO A 134 -7.08 -6.17 -9.69
CA PRO A 134 -6.28 -6.50 -10.86
C PRO A 134 -5.39 -5.31 -11.21
N ILE A 135 -4.08 -5.50 -11.34
CA ILE A 135 -3.21 -4.43 -11.80
C ILE A 135 -3.65 -3.95 -13.19
N PRO A 136 -3.51 -2.65 -13.50
CA PRO A 136 -3.81 -2.16 -14.84
C PRO A 136 -2.84 -2.78 -15.87
N ARG A 137 -3.24 -2.73 -17.14
CA ARG A 137 -2.30 -2.98 -18.24
C ARG A 137 -1.12 -2.03 -18.12
N ALA A 138 0.05 -2.51 -18.54
CA ALA A 138 1.31 -1.78 -18.39
C ALA A 138 1.22 -0.34 -18.95
N ILE A 139 1.49 0.63 -18.08
CA ILE A 139 1.54 2.05 -18.43
C ILE A 139 3.01 2.46 -18.51
N PHE A 140 3.36 3.20 -19.57
CA PHE A 140 4.72 3.65 -19.80
C PHE A 140 4.82 5.16 -19.85
N TYR A 141 5.90 5.70 -19.29
CA TYR A 141 6.29 7.09 -19.49
C TYR A 141 7.80 7.15 -19.69
N ARG A 142 8.23 7.80 -20.77
CA ARG A 142 9.65 7.88 -21.18
C ARG A 142 10.34 6.51 -21.24
N GLY A 143 9.66 5.52 -21.81
CA GLY A 143 10.20 4.16 -21.99
C GLY A 143 10.25 3.29 -20.72
N ARG A 144 9.78 3.80 -19.57
CA ARG A 144 9.77 3.05 -18.31
C ARG A 144 8.34 2.64 -17.92
N ARG A 145 8.15 1.38 -17.52
CA ARG A 145 6.89 0.89 -16.92
C ARG A 145 6.69 1.56 -15.56
N LEU A 146 5.51 2.10 -15.33
CA LEU A 146 5.16 2.81 -14.10
C LEU A 146 4.49 1.88 -13.08
N PRO A 147 4.67 2.13 -11.76
CA PRO A 147 4.11 1.29 -10.70
C PRO A 147 2.64 1.62 -10.41
N ALA A 148 1.77 1.36 -11.39
CA ALA A 148 0.34 1.57 -11.23
C ALA A 148 -0.28 0.41 -10.41
N THR A 149 -0.98 0.74 -9.31
CA THR A 149 -1.59 -0.21 -8.39
C THR A 149 -2.80 0.39 -7.68
N TYR A 150 -3.92 -0.33 -7.67
CA TYR A 150 -5.14 0.10 -6.98
C TYR A 150 -5.02 0.01 -5.45
N ALA A 151 -4.05 -0.75 -4.92
CA ALA A 151 -3.81 -0.89 -3.48
C ALA A 151 -3.35 0.42 -2.80
N ASN A 152 -2.86 1.39 -3.58
CA ASN A 152 -2.37 2.67 -3.05
C ASN A 152 -3.51 3.68 -2.81
N PHE A 153 -4.64 3.17 -2.29
CA PHE A 153 -5.80 3.95 -1.88
C PHE A 153 -5.60 4.55 -0.47
N VAL A 154 -6.46 5.52 -0.13
CA VAL A 154 -6.47 6.14 1.20
C VAL A 154 -7.88 6.19 1.78
N PHE A 155 -8.00 5.78 3.04
CA PHE A 155 -9.23 5.92 3.81
C PHE A 155 -9.39 7.35 4.34
N LEU A 156 -10.61 7.85 4.24
CA LEU A 156 -11.10 9.08 4.86
C LEU A 156 -12.36 8.76 5.68
N ASN A 157 -12.85 9.76 6.43
CA ASN A 157 -14.12 9.62 7.14
C ASN A 157 -15.26 9.43 6.12
N GLY A 158 -15.86 8.25 6.11
CA GLY A 158 -16.99 7.92 5.22
C GLY A 158 -16.62 7.71 3.76
N ALA A 159 -15.34 7.71 3.39
CA ALA A 159 -14.90 7.50 2.01
C ALA A 159 -13.61 6.67 1.88
N LEU A 160 -13.44 6.03 0.73
CA LEU A 160 -12.22 5.37 0.27
C LEU A 160 -11.83 5.98 -1.08
N ILE A 161 -10.69 6.66 -1.13
CA ILE A 161 -10.20 7.30 -2.36
C ILE A 161 -9.23 6.35 -3.05
N VAL A 162 -9.58 5.91 -4.26
CA VAL A 162 -8.89 4.86 -5.01
C VAL A 162 -8.21 5.47 -6.23
N PRO A 163 -6.92 5.19 -6.48
CA PRO A 163 -6.26 5.67 -7.70
C PRO A 163 -6.85 4.97 -8.93
N THR A 164 -7.11 5.73 -9.98
CA THR A 164 -7.51 5.20 -11.30
C THR A 164 -6.50 5.59 -12.37
N TYR A 165 -6.45 4.80 -13.44
CA TYR A 165 -5.35 4.81 -14.38
C TYR A 165 -5.74 4.87 -15.85
N ALA A 166 -7.03 4.79 -16.20
CA ALA A 166 -7.47 5.11 -17.56
C ALA A 166 -7.18 6.58 -17.89
N ASP A 167 -6.72 6.84 -19.11
CA ASP A 167 -6.59 8.21 -19.60
C ASP A 167 -7.98 8.85 -19.73
N PRO A 168 -8.27 9.95 -19.04
CA PRO A 168 -9.56 10.61 -19.14
C PRO A 168 -9.78 11.22 -20.53
N ALA A 169 -8.71 11.49 -21.29
CA ALA A 169 -8.80 12.00 -22.66
C ALA A 169 -9.04 10.89 -23.70
N ASP A 170 -8.83 9.61 -23.34
CA ASP A 170 -9.08 8.48 -24.24
C ASP A 170 -10.27 7.64 -23.74
N PRO A 171 -11.47 7.78 -24.35
CA PRO A 171 -12.65 6.99 -23.96
C PRO A 171 -12.43 5.47 -24.14
N HIS A 172 -11.48 5.07 -24.98
CA HIS A 172 -11.15 3.68 -25.28
C HIS A 172 -9.89 3.17 -24.56
N ASP A 173 -9.34 3.92 -23.58
CA ASP A 173 -8.18 3.45 -22.80
C ASP A 173 -8.49 2.08 -22.19
N PRO A 174 -7.65 1.07 -22.43
CA PRO A 174 -7.94 -0.31 -22.02
C PRO A 174 -7.92 -0.51 -20.50
N ASN A 175 -7.41 0.45 -19.72
CA ASN A 175 -7.42 0.39 -18.26
C ASN A 175 -8.78 0.76 -17.65
N ARG A 176 -9.73 1.30 -18.42
CA ARG A 176 -11.06 1.67 -17.92
C ARG A 176 -11.81 0.48 -17.31
N ALA A 177 -11.66 -0.70 -17.90
CA ALA A 177 -12.26 -1.93 -17.37
C ALA A 177 -11.60 -2.37 -16.06
N ALA A 178 -10.28 -2.21 -15.93
CA ALA A 178 -9.55 -2.52 -14.70
C ALA A 178 -9.90 -1.52 -13.58
N ASP A 179 -10.00 -0.22 -13.90
CA ASP A 179 -10.45 0.82 -12.97
C ASP A 179 -11.83 0.46 -12.38
N GLU A 180 -12.80 0.14 -13.24
CA GLU A 180 -14.15 -0.19 -12.78
C GLU A 180 -14.20 -1.52 -12.00
N LEU A 181 -13.40 -2.52 -12.40
CA LEU A 181 -13.33 -3.78 -11.68
C LEU A 181 -12.73 -3.59 -10.27
N ALA A 182 -11.67 -2.81 -10.12
CA ALA A 182 -11.10 -2.50 -8.82
C ALA A 182 -12.09 -1.70 -7.95
N LEU A 183 -12.71 -0.66 -8.51
CA LEU A 183 -13.70 0.17 -7.80
C LEU A 183 -14.92 -0.65 -7.36
N SER A 184 -15.47 -1.50 -8.22
CA SER A 184 -16.64 -2.33 -7.89
C SER A 184 -16.35 -3.35 -6.79
N ARG A 185 -15.18 -4.00 -6.81
CA ARG A 185 -14.74 -4.91 -5.74
C ARG A 185 -14.58 -4.18 -4.40
N LEU A 186 -13.99 -2.99 -4.41
CA LEU A 186 -13.85 -2.17 -3.20
C LEU A 186 -15.20 -1.63 -2.70
N ARG A 187 -16.13 -1.26 -3.60
CA ARG A 187 -17.51 -0.87 -3.20
C ARG A 187 -18.24 -2.01 -2.52
N ALA A 188 -18.09 -3.23 -3.03
CA ALA A 188 -18.70 -4.41 -2.41
C ALA A 188 -18.10 -4.73 -1.04
N ALA A 189 -16.77 -4.61 -0.89
CA ALA A 189 -16.06 -4.90 0.35
C ALA A 189 -16.19 -3.79 1.41
N CYS A 190 -16.36 -2.53 0.99
CA CYS A 190 -16.46 -1.36 1.86
C CYS A 190 -17.83 -0.68 1.72
N ALA A 191 -18.91 -1.44 1.94
CA ALA A 191 -20.27 -0.95 1.74
C ALA A 191 -20.71 0.18 2.70
N ASP A 192 -19.93 0.42 3.75
CA ASP A 192 -20.17 1.46 4.76
C ASP A 192 -19.65 2.86 4.37
N ARG A 193 -19.00 2.99 3.20
CA ARG A 193 -18.36 4.22 2.74
C ARG A 193 -18.46 4.42 1.24
N GLU A 194 -18.32 5.67 0.83
CA GLU A 194 -18.26 6.02 -0.59
C GLU A 194 -16.89 5.65 -1.17
N VAL A 195 -16.87 4.90 -2.27
CA VAL A 195 -15.63 4.59 -3.00
C VAL A 195 -15.50 5.51 -4.21
N VAL A 196 -14.50 6.39 -4.18
CA VAL A 196 -14.30 7.46 -5.16
C VAL A 196 -13.00 7.22 -5.93
N GLY A 197 -13.11 7.07 -7.26
CA GLY A 197 -11.95 6.96 -8.14
C GLY A 197 -11.34 8.33 -8.45
N VAL A 198 -10.02 8.45 -8.35
CA VAL A 198 -9.27 9.67 -8.69
C VAL A 198 -8.10 9.32 -9.61
N ASN A 199 -8.02 10.01 -10.75
CA ASN A 199 -6.95 9.78 -11.72
C ASN A 199 -5.57 10.05 -11.11
N ALA A 200 -4.74 9.01 -11.04
CA ALA A 200 -3.42 9.03 -10.44
C ALA A 200 -2.27 8.88 -11.46
N ARG A 201 -2.53 8.92 -12.78
CA ARG A 201 -1.52 8.69 -13.84
C ARG A 201 -0.30 9.62 -13.74
N VAL A 202 -0.48 10.84 -13.25
CA VAL A 202 0.62 11.80 -13.09
C VAL A 202 1.49 11.44 -11.89
N PHE A 203 0.89 10.97 -10.78
CA PHE A 203 1.61 10.61 -9.56
C PHE A 203 2.62 9.48 -9.84
N ILE A 204 2.17 8.43 -10.53
CA ILE A 204 3.00 7.24 -10.82
C ILE A 204 4.19 7.53 -11.74
N ARG A 205 4.29 8.72 -12.34
CA ARG A 205 5.52 9.15 -13.05
C ARG A 205 6.69 9.33 -12.10
N GLN A 206 6.43 9.59 -10.82
CA GLN A 206 7.39 9.68 -9.71
C GLN A 206 7.22 8.53 -8.72
N ASN A 207 6.80 7.36 -9.21
CA ASN A 207 6.82 6.06 -8.52
C ASN A 207 5.86 5.89 -7.33
N GLY A 208 5.19 6.94 -6.88
CA GLY A 208 4.12 6.87 -5.88
C GLY A 208 2.71 7.08 -6.46
N SER A 209 1.69 6.88 -5.64
CA SER A 209 0.29 7.17 -5.98
C SER A 209 -0.40 7.93 -4.83
N LEU A 210 -1.72 7.82 -4.69
CA LEU A 210 -2.50 8.67 -3.77
C LEU A 210 -2.09 8.48 -2.30
N HIS A 211 -2.00 7.23 -1.83
CA HIS A 211 -1.59 6.93 -0.45
C HIS A 211 -0.22 7.53 -0.12
N CYS A 212 0.77 7.33 -1.00
CA CYS A 212 2.12 7.85 -0.81
C CYS A 212 2.17 9.40 -0.71
N SER A 213 1.17 10.09 -1.25
CA SER A 213 1.12 11.56 -1.28
C SER A 213 0.44 12.20 -0.06
N CYS A 214 0.00 11.40 0.91
CA CYS A 214 -0.78 11.88 2.04
C CYS A 214 -0.42 11.15 3.33
N MET A 215 -0.88 11.69 4.46
CA MET A 215 -0.78 11.04 5.77
C MET A 215 -2.03 11.35 6.58
N ASN A 216 -2.62 10.32 7.19
CA ASN A 216 -3.79 10.49 8.04
C ASN A 216 -3.39 10.99 9.44
N LYS A 217 -4.14 11.97 9.95
CA LYS A 217 -4.10 12.38 11.36
C LYS A 217 -5.45 12.02 12.00
N PHE A 218 -5.44 11.01 12.86
CA PHE A 218 -6.66 10.51 13.50
C PHE A 218 -7.19 11.45 14.59
N ARG A 219 -8.50 11.42 14.80
CA ARG A 219 -9.16 12.04 15.96
C ARG A 219 -9.00 11.10 17.14
N LEU A 220 -8.34 11.58 18.20
CA LEU A 220 -8.29 10.93 19.51
C LEU A 220 -9.60 11.18 20.27
#